data_AF-A0A522NJJ8-F1
#
_entry.id   AF-A0A522NJJ8-F1
#
_cell.length_a   1.000
_cell.length_b   1.000
_cell.length_c   1.000
_cell.angle_alpha   90.00
_cell.angle_beta   90.00
_cell.angle_gamma   90.00
#
_symmetry.space_group_name_H-M   'P 1'
#
loop_
_entity.id
_entity.type
_entity.pdbx_description
1 polymer ?
#
loop_
_entity_poly.entity_id
_entity_poly.type
_entity_poly.pdbx_seq_one_letter_code
_entity_poly.pdbx_strand_id
1 'polypeptide(L)' 'MIEVDSRATTWTAGGAVTQRGGGPRFEVAIGRHLVTLDQPAGEGGEDAGPTPTEAFVMSLAECA' A
#
# COMPACT_ATOMS: atom_id res chain seq x y z
N MET A 1 11.39 -4.46 13.84
CA MET A 1 12.26 -3.49 13.13
C MET A 1 11.69 -3.24 11.74
N ILE A 2 11.49 -1.97 11.41
CA ILE A 2 11.07 -1.50 10.08
C ILE A 2 12.31 -0.92 9.41
N GLU A 3 12.59 -1.32 8.18
CA GLU A 3 13.63 -0.73 7.34
C GLU A 3 12.97 0.06 6.21
N VAL A 4 13.43 1.29 6.00
CA VAL A 4 12.91 2.20 4.98
C VAL A 4 14.02 2.49 3.98
N ASP A 5 13.80 2.15 2.71
CA ASP A 5 14.64 2.51 1.59
C ASP A 5 13.85 3.30 0.53
N SER A 6 14.53 3.94 -0.43
CA SER A 6 13.90 4.82 -1.43
C SER A 6 13.02 4.09 -2.47
N ARG A 7 13.03 2.75 -2.46
CA ARG A 7 12.29 1.85 -3.35
C ARG A 7 11.31 0.97 -2.58
N ALA A 8 11.57 0.67 -1.31
CA ALA A 8 10.66 -0.13 -0.49
C ALA A 8 10.74 0.18 1.02
N THR A 9 9.63 -0.04 1.71
CA THR A 9 9.60 -0.14 3.18
C THR A 9 9.29 -1.58 3.56
N THR A 10 10.16 -2.22 4.34
CA THR A 10 9.99 -3.62 4.76
C THR A 10 9.84 -3.73 6.27
N TRP A 11 9.14 -4.77 6.74
CA TRP A 11 9.00 -5.03 8.17
C TRP A 11 9.20 -6.50 8.51
N THR A 12 9.51 -6.74 9.79
CA THR A 12 10.03 -8.01 10.33
C THR A 12 9.05 -9.18 10.24
N ALA A 13 7.78 -8.92 9.95
CA ALA A 13 6.79 -9.97 9.66
C ALA A 13 6.78 -10.42 8.18
N GLY A 14 7.76 -9.99 7.38
CA GLY A 14 7.95 -10.43 6.00
C GLY A 14 7.09 -9.69 4.98
N GLY A 15 6.66 -8.47 5.30
CA GLY A 15 5.94 -7.64 4.33
C GLY A 15 6.79 -6.51 3.77
N ALA A 16 6.36 -5.99 2.62
CA ALA A 16 7.00 -4.90 1.91
C ALA A 16 5.96 -3.98 1.26
N VAL A 17 6.21 -2.67 1.27
CA VAL A 17 5.50 -1.69 0.45
C VAL A 17 6.45 -1.16 -0.62
N THR A 18 6.02 -1.12 -1.88
CA THR A 18 6.80 -0.61 -3.00
C THR A 18 5.97 0.40 -3.79
N GLN A 19 6.53 1.59 -4.05
CA GLN A 19 5.90 2.54 -4.97
C GLN A 19 6.04 2.05 -6.42
N ARG A 20 4.96 2.17 -7.19
CA ARG A 20 4.92 1.82 -8.62
C ARG A 20 4.80 3.10 -9.44
N GLY A 21 5.73 3.27 -10.37
CA GLY A 21 5.83 4.49 -11.17
C GLY A 21 6.25 5.71 -10.34
N GLY A 22 6.19 6.90 -10.94
CA GLY A 22 6.45 8.17 -10.25
C GLY A 22 5.22 8.75 -9.54
N GLY A 23 4.13 7.99 -9.46
CA GLY A 23 2.84 8.41 -8.89
C GLY A 23 2.53 7.78 -7.53
N PRO A 24 1.36 8.08 -6.95
CA PRO A 24 0.94 7.63 -5.62
C PRO A 24 0.36 6.21 -5.61
N ARG A 25 0.84 5.33 -6.49
CA ARG A 25 0.45 3.92 -6.55
C ARG A 25 1.44 3.06 -5.77
N PHE A 26 0.92 2.16 -4.94
CA PHE A 26 1.72 1.29 -4.08
C PHE A 26 1.28 -0.17 -4.21
N GLU A 27 2.26 -1.06 -4.19
CA GLU A 27 2.05 -2.49 -4.02
C GLU A 27 2.52 -2.90 -2.63
N VAL A 28 1.65 -3.60 -1.91
CA VAL A 28 1.89 -4.10 -0.56
C VAL A 28 1.92 -5.62 -0.61
N ALA A 29 3.09 -6.21 -0.37
CA ALA A 29 3.26 -7.65 -0.23
C ALA A 29 3.15 -8.04 1.25
N ILE A 30 2.25 -8.98 1.57
CA ILE A 30 2.08 -9.53 2.93
C ILE A 30 1.88 -11.04 2.81
N GLY A 31 2.84 -11.83 3.31
CA GLY A 31 2.81 -13.29 3.12
C GLY A 31 2.80 -13.67 1.64
N ARG A 32 1.70 -14.25 1.16
CA ARG A 32 1.48 -14.58 -0.27
C ARG A 32 0.52 -13.63 -0.98
N HIS A 33 0.07 -12.58 -0.30
CA HIS A 33 -0.89 -11.62 -0.83
C HIS A 33 -0.16 -10.40 -1.39
N LEU A 34 -0.71 -9.87 -2.48
CA LEU A 34 -0.33 -8.60 -3.06
C LEU A 34 -1.56 -7.71 -3.08
N VAL A 35 -1.47 -6.55 -2.45
CA VAL A 35 -2.54 -5.55 -2.40
C VAL A 35 -2.06 -4.30 -3.13
N THR A 36 -2.88 -3.81 -4.06
CA THR A 36 -2.63 -2.52 -4.73
C THR A 36 -3.41 -1.43 -4.01
N LEU A 37 -2.72 -0.36 -3.65
CA LEU A 37 -3.29 0.87 -3.11
C LEU A 37 -2.98 2.00 -4.07
N ASP A 38 -3.96 2.84 -4.37
CA ASP A 38 -3.78 3.95 -5.31
C ASP A 38 -4.73 5.09 -4.99
N GLN A 39 -4.34 6.30 -5.36
CA GLN A 39 -5.21 7.48 -5.22
C GLN A 39 -6.16 7.60 -6.41
N PRO A 40 -7.28 8.33 -6.27
CA PRO A 40 -8.14 8.66 -7.40
C PRO A 40 -7.36 9.42 -8.49
N ALA A 41 -7.82 9.30 -9.74
CA ALA A 41 -7.18 9.98 -10.87
C ALA A 41 -7.09 11.51 -10.69
N GLY A 42 -8.09 12.12 -10.04
CA GLY A 42 -8.12 13.56 -9.73
C GLY A 42 -7.07 14.02 -8.72
N GLU A 43 -6.43 13.09 -8.00
CA GLU A 43 -5.39 13.36 -7.00
C GLU A 43 -4.01 12.82 -7.42
N GLY A 44 -3.86 12.49 -8.71
CA GLY A 44 -2.59 12.09 -9.32
C GLY A 44 -2.31 10.59 -9.31
N GLY A 45 -3.26 9.76 -8.87
CA GLY A 45 -3.19 8.30 -9.02
C GLY A 45 -3.79 7.80 -10.33
N GLU A 46 -3.94 6.48 -10.44
CA GLU A 46 -4.54 5.80 -11.60
C GLU A 46 -5.89 5.16 -11.26
N ASP A 47 -6.40 5.35 -10.04
CA ASP A 47 -7.62 4.69 -9.54
C ASP A 47 -7.52 3.15 -9.63
N ALA A 48 -6.31 2.60 -9.43
CA ALA A 48 -6.00 1.18 -9.63
C ALA A 48 -6.34 0.27 -8.42
N GLY A 49 -6.85 0.85 -7.33
CA GLY A 49 -7.17 0.16 -6.07
C GLY A 49 -7.71 1.15 -5.04
N PRO A 50 -8.11 0.67 -3.85
CA PRO A 50 -8.54 1.56 -2.76
C PRO A 50 -7.41 2.50 -2.37
N THR A 51 -7.78 3.69 -1.90
CA THR A 51 -6.81 4.61 -1.30
C THR A 51 -6.20 3.99 -0.05
N PRO A 52 -4.96 4.36 0.32
CA PRO A 52 -4.37 3.95 1.59
C PRO A 52 -5.26 4.26 2.81
N THR A 53 -6.01 5.37 2.77
CA THR A 53 -6.94 5.76 3.83
C THR A 53 -8.14 4.82 3.90
N GLU A 54 -8.73 4.45 2.77
CA GLU A 54 -9.81 3.47 2.72
C GLU A 54 -9.34 2.10 3.21
N ALA A 55 -8.14 1.67 2.80
CA ALA A 55 -7.55 0.42 3.28
C ALA A 55 -7.32 0.41 4.79
N PHE A 56 -6.90 1.54 5.36
CA PHE A 56 -6.80 1.70 6.81
C PHE A 56 -8.17 1.55 7.50
N VAL A 57 -9.20 2.24 7.02
CA VAL A 57 -10.55 2.13 7.59
C VAL A 57 -11.10 0.70 7.46
N MET A 58 -10.89 0.04 6.31
CA MET A 58 -11.30 -1.37 6.12
C MET A 58 -10.65 -2.28 7.17
N SER A 59 -9.35 -2.13 7.44
CA SER A 59 -8.66 -2.94 8.46
C SER A 59 -9.24 -2.77 9.86
N LEU A 60 -9.71 -1.56 10.20
CA LEU A 60 -10.37 -1.30 11.48
C LEU A 60 -11.75 -1.94 11.52
N ALA A 61 -12.50 -1.86 10.42
CA ALA A 61 -13.83 -2.43 10.31
C ALA A 61 -13.81 -3.96 10.36
N GLU A 62 -12.79 -4.62 9.80
CA GLU A 62 -12.63 -6.08 9.84
C GLU A 62 -12.25 -6.62 11.23
N CYS A 63 -11.68 -5.77 12.09
CA CYS A 63 -11.22 -6.15 13.42
C CYS A 63 -12.34 -6.06 14.49
N ALA A 64 -13.47 -5.43 14.15
CA ALA A 64 -14.62 -5.22 15.04
C ALA A 64 -15.56 -6.43 15.05
#